data_AF-G2FFE4-F1
#
_entry.id   AF-G2FFE4-F1
#
_cell.length_a   1.000
_cell.length_b   1.000
_cell.length_c   1.000
_cell.angle_alpha   90.00
_cell.angle_beta   90.00
_cell.angle_gamma   90.00
#
_symmetry.space_group_name_H-M   'P 1'
#
loop_
_entity.id
_entity.type
_entity.pdbx_description
1 polymer ?
#
loop_
_entity_poly.entity_id
_entity_poly.type
_entity_poly.pdbx_seq_one_letter_code
_entity_poly.pdbx_strand_id
1 'polypeptide(L)'
;MTDIATSRAVMHSIIQRIATGPELSKDISQEEARLGMQAILKGHVDDVQAAIFLIALRMKRETNEENLGILDAILQTSQSVTAEVDEVISIADPYDGFNRNLLVAPFLPMLLAECGLPAISHGLDKVGPKYGVTHRHVLQAAGMSVDLTVEQAAERLADPAVGWAYLDQSSFCPELHDLIPLRQRIIKRQVLTTVEVIAKPISGQKRPTLSPAMYTSPTLPNTPLWHVMPAFRAPCWCAAPKAA
;
A
#
# COMPACT_ATOMS: atom_id res chain seq x y z
N MET A 1 -2.95 -27.90 11.48
CA MET A 1 -1.95 -28.50 10.55
C MET A 1 -2.37 -28.47 9.08
N THR A 2 -3.67 -28.37 8.75
CA THR A 2 -4.19 -28.38 7.37
C THR A 2 -3.88 -27.12 6.54
N ASP A 3 -3.45 -26.01 7.17
CA ASP A 3 -3.25 -24.69 6.51
C ASP A 3 -1.84 -24.51 5.90
N ILE A 4 -0.77 -24.92 6.61
CA ILE A 4 0.62 -24.69 6.18
C ILE A 4 1.01 -25.55 4.96
N ALA A 5 0.69 -26.84 4.97
CA ALA A 5 1.03 -27.74 3.87
C ALA A 5 0.34 -27.30 2.56
N THR A 6 -0.93 -26.89 2.67
CA THR A 6 -1.71 -26.32 1.56
C THR A 6 -1.09 -25.02 1.07
N SER A 7 -0.73 -24.10 1.98
CA SER A 7 -0.06 -22.83 1.63
C SER A 7 1.24 -23.07 0.85
N ARG A 8 2.06 -24.02 1.28
CA ARG A 8 3.31 -24.40 0.60
C ARG A 8 3.07 -25.01 -0.77
N ALA A 9 2.09 -25.89 -0.91
CA ALA A 9 1.73 -26.49 -2.20
C ALA A 9 1.21 -25.44 -3.20
N VAL A 10 0.39 -24.50 -2.73
CA VAL A 10 -0.09 -23.37 -3.54
C VAL A 10 1.08 -22.48 -3.97
N MET A 11 1.96 -22.08 -3.04
CA MET A 11 3.14 -21.26 -3.36
C MET A 11 4.06 -21.95 -4.38
N HIS A 12 4.30 -23.25 -4.21
CA HIS A 12 5.09 -24.04 -5.14
C HIS A 12 4.47 -24.03 -6.56
N SER A 13 3.16 -24.30 -6.67
CA SER A 13 2.42 -24.25 -7.94
C SER A 13 2.46 -22.87 -8.60
N ILE A 14 2.39 -21.80 -7.81
CA ILE A 14 2.50 -20.43 -8.30
C ILE A 14 3.89 -20.17 -8.87
N ILE A 15 4.95 -20.42 -8.09
CA ILE A 15 6.33 -20.16 -8.50
C ILE A 15 6.68 -20.89 -9.80
N GLN A 16 6.24 -22.15 -9.95
CA GLN A 16 6.45 -22.93 -11.18
C GLN A 16 5.84 -22.30 -12.44
N ARG A 17 4.88 -21.38 -12.30
CA ARG A 17 4.22 -20.69 -13.42
C ARG A 17 4.73 -19.27 -13.63
N ILE A 18 5.04 -18.54 -12.56
CA ILE A 18 5.42 -17.12 -12.66
C ILE A 18 6.93 -16.91 -12.84
N ALA A 19 7.77 -17.91 -12.54
CA ALA A 19 9.24 -17.80 -12.55
C ALA A 19 9.90 -18.64 -13.65
N THR A 20 9.30 -18.69 -14.85
CA THR A 20 9.78 -19.52 -15.99
C THR A 20 10.49 -18.72 -17.07
N GLY A 21 10.59 -17.39 -16.92
CA GLY A 21 11.26 -16.48 -17.85
C GLY A 21 10.28 -15.64 -18.68
N PRO A 22 10.77 -14.63 -19.44
CA PRO A 22 9.93 -13.57 -20.01
C PRO A 22 8.80 -14.05 -20.93
N GLU A 23 9.01 -15.13 -21.69
CA GLU A 23 8.04 -15.63 -22.68
C GLU A 23 7.14 -16.75 -22.15
N LEU A 24 7.56 -17.42 -21.08
CA LEU A 24 6.89 -18.62 -20.57
C LEU A 24 6.15 -18.38 -19.26
N SER A 25 6.36 -17.22 -18.62
CA SER A 25 5.73 -16.88 -17.36
C SER A 25 4.24 -16.66 -17.58
N LYS A 26 3.42 -17.32 -16.77
CA LYS A 26 1.96 -17.24 -16.87
C LYS A 26 1.41 -16.33 -15.79
N ASP A 27 0.35 -15.62 -16.14
CA ASP A 27 -0.43 -14.88 -15.16
C ASP A 27 -1.13 -15.85 -14.21
N ILE A 28 -1.25 -15.44 -12.96
CA ILE A 28 -2.04 -16.14 -11.94
C ILE A 28 -3.31 -15.35 -11.66
N SER A 29 -4.35 -16.06 -11.23
CA SER A 29 -5.61 -15.40 -10.87
C SER A 29 -5.45 -14.52 -9.62
N GLN A 30 -6.37 -13.59 -9.43
CA GLN A 30 -6.47 -12.79 -8.20
C GLN A 30 -6.45 -13.65 -6.93
N GLU A 31 -7.18 -14.76 -6.93
CA GLU A 31 -7.25 -15.67 -5.78
C GLU A 31 -5.91 -16.34 -5.48
N GLU A 32 -5.18 -16.77 -6.51
CA GLU A 32 -3.86 -17.37 -6.34
C GLU A 32 -2.85 -16.35 -5.84
N ALA A 33 -2.86 -15.12 -6.36
CA ALA A 33 -2.03 -14.04 -5.88
C ALA A 33 -2.32 -13.70 -4.41
N ARG A 34 -3.61 -13.69 -4.03
CA ARG A 34 -4.07 -13.50 -2.65
C ARG A 34 -3.57 -14.60 -1.73
N LEU A 35 -3.76 -15.87 -2.10
CA LEU A 35 -3.30 -17.02 -1.30
C LEU A 35 -1.77 -17.06 -1.17
N GLY A 36 -1.05 -16.74 -2.24
CA GLY A 36 0.42 -16.65 -2.23
C GLY A 36 0.91 -15.58 -1.26
N MET A 37 0.34 -14.36 -1.32
CA MET A 37 0.70 -13.28 -0.40
C MET A 37 0.31 -13.60 1.05
N GLN A 38 -0.85 -14.21 1.30
CA GLN A 38 -1.25 -14.64 2.65
C GLN A 38 -0.31 -15.69 3.23
N ALA A 39 0.18 -16.62 2.41
CA ALA A 39 1.15 -17.60 2.85
C ALA A 39 2.45 -16.93 3.32
N ILE A 40 2.87 -15.82 2.68
CA ILE A 40 4.01 -15.01 3.08
C ILE A 40 3.73 -14.28 4.39
N LEU A 41 2.61 -13.56 4.48
CA LEU A 41 2.26 -12.76 5.67
C LEU A 41 2.06 -13.64 6.93
N LYS A 42 1.56 -14.87 6.77
CA LYS A 42 1.44 -15.85 7.86
C LYS A 42 2.75 -16.58 8.21
N GLY A 43 3.84 -16.35 7.48
CA GLY A 43 5.10 -17.07 7.68
C GLY A 43 5.03 -18.57 7.34
N HIS A 44 4.12 -18.99 6.45
CA HIS A 44 3.93 -20.40 6.09
C HIS A 44 4.95 -20.90 5.05
N VAL A 45 5.59 -19.97 4.32
CA VAL A 45 6.59 -20.23 3.29
C VAL A 45 7.94 -19.64 3.73
N ASP A 46 9.03 -20.22 3.27
CA ASP A 46 10.36 -19.72 3.60
C ASP A 46 10.71 -18.46 2.79
N ASP A 47 11.70 -17.71 3.29
CA ASP A 47 12.21 -16.47 2.68
C ASP A 47 12.59 -16.62 1.21
N VAL A 48 13.11 -17.78 0.79
CA VAL A 48 13.55 -17.98 -0.60
C VAL A 48 12.32 -18.04 -1.51
N GLN A 49 11.31 -18.83 -1.13
CA GLN A 49 10.05 -18.87 -1.86
C GLN A 49 9.34 -17.51 -1.89
N ALA A 50 9.31 -16.81 -0.74
CA ALA A 50 8.73 -15.47 -0.67
C ALA A 50 9.46 -14.48 -1.59
N ALA A 51 10.79 -14.47 -1.58
CA ALA A 51 11.59 -13.63 -2.47
C ALA A 51 11.35 -13.93 -3.95
N ILE A 52 11.30 -15.23 -4.31
CA ILE A 52 11.03 -15.66 -5.69
C ILE A 52 9.65 -15.17 -6.11
N PHE A 53 8.61 -15.38 -5.30
CA PHE A 53 7.26 -14.90 -5.62
C PHE A 53 7.22 -13.39 -5.88
N LEU A 54 7.77 -12.60 -4.96
CA LEU A 54 7.73 -11.14 -5.03
C LEU A 54 8.51 -10.57 -6.23
N ILE A 55 9.66 -11.15 -6.58
CA ILE A 55 10.48 -10.66 -7.70
C ILE A 55 10.05 -11.25 -9.04
N ALA A 56 9.55 -12.48 -9.09
CA ALA A 56 9.07 -13.10 -10.31
C ALA A 56 7.86 -12.34 -10.87
N LEU A 57 6.90 -11.97 -10.01
CA LEU A 57 5.80 -11.08 -10.38
C LEU A 57 6.31 -9.77 -10.97
N ARG A 58 7.30 -9.14 -10.32
CA ARG A 58 7.89 -7.89 -10.81
C ARG A 58 8.59 -8.02 -12.16
N MET A 59 9.33 -9.11 -12.37
CA MET A 59 10.05 -9.35 -13.62
C MET A 59 9.09 -9.71 -14.77
N LYS A 60 8.05 -10.50 -14.48
CA LYS A 60 6.97 -10.83 -15.41
C LYS A 60 6.14 -9.60 -15.80
N ARG A 61 6.07 -8.61 -14.90
CA ARG A 61 5.12 -7.49 -14.87
C ARG A 61 3.76 -7.98 -14.38
N GLU A 62 3.34 -7.38 -13.27
CA GLU A 62 2.14 -7.79 -12.56
C GLU A 62 0.89 -7.34 -13.31
N THR A 63 -0.11 -8.22 -13.39
CA THR A 63 -1.43 -7.87 -13.92
C THR A 63 -2.26 -7.11 -12.89
N ASN A 64 -3.40 -6.54 -13.31
CA ASN A 64 -4.32 -5.92 -12.37
C ASN A 64 -4.91 -6.93 -11.37
N GLU A 65 -5.21 -8.15 -11.83
CA GLU A 65 -5.74 -9.23 -10.97
C GLU A 65 -4.71 -9.64 -9.92
N GLU A 66 -3.43 -9.78 -10.30
CA GLU A 66 -2.35 -10.12 -9.39
C GLU A 66 -2.13 -9.03 -8.33
N ASN A 67 -2.10 -7.75 -8.75
CA ASN A 67 -2.00 -6.62 -7.83
C ASN A 67 -3.19 -6.56 -6.88
N LEU A 68 -4.41 -6.80 -7.37
CA LEU A 68 -5.62 -6.80 -6.55
C LEU A 68 -5.59 -7.95 -5.52
N GLY A 69 -5.16 -9.15 -5.93
CA GLY A 69 -5.06 -10.30 -5.01
C GLY A 69 -4.05 -10.05 -3.89
N ILE A 70 -2.90 -9.45 -4.21
CA ILE A 70 -1.90 -9.08 -3.20
C ILE A 70 -2.44 -7.98 -2.27
N LEU A 71 -3.12 -6.98 -2.83
CA LEU A 71 -3.77 -5.94 -2.04
C LEU A 71 -4.83 -6.53 -1.10
N ASP A 72 -5.66 -7.47 -1.57
CA ASP A 72 -6.67 -8.16 -0.75
C ASP A 72 -6.02 -8.88 0.44
N ALA A 73 -4.88 -9.55 0.22
CA ALA A 73 -4.14 -10.20 1.29
C ALA A 73 -3.62 -9.20 2.33
N ILE A 74 -3.08 -8.07 1.88
CA ILE A 74 -2.59 -6.99 2.75
C ILE A 74 -3.75 -6.39 3.55
N LEU A 75 -4.87 -6.06 2.90
CA LEU A 75 -6.05 -5.47 3.55
C LEU A 75 -6.68 -6.42 4.57
N GLN A 76 -6.71 -7.73 4.29
CA GLN A 76 -7.22 -8.73 5.24
C GLN A 76 -6.30 -8.93 6.46
N THR A 77 -5.02 -8.62 6.33
CA THR A 77 -4.04 -8.74 7.42
C THR A 77 -3.91 -7.42 8.20
N SER A 78 -4.17 -6.29 7.55
CA SER A 78 -4.02 -4.96 8.16
C SER A 78 -5.11 -4.70 9.21
N GLN A 79 -4.72 -4.07 10.30
CA GLN A 79 -5.64 -3.40 11.21
C GLN A 79 -6.21 -2.15 10.53
N SER A 80 -7.53 -2.01 10.58
CA SER A 80 -8.24 -0.87 10.04
C SER A 80 -9.32 -0.42 11.02
N VAL A 81 -9.47 0.89 11.18
CA VAL A 81 -10.49 1.49 12.05
C VAL A 81 -11.31 2.51 11.27
N THR A 82 -12.54 2.72 11.72
CA THR A 82 -13.40 3.80 11.24
C THR A 82 -13.25 4.99 12.19
N ALA A 83 -12.79 6.12 11.68
CA ALA A 83 -12.72 7.37 12.45
C ALA A 83 -14.09 8.06 12.51
N GLU A 84 -14.32 8.88 13.54
CA GLU A 84 -15.56 9.65 13.75
C GLU A 84 -15.64 10.89 12.83
N VAL A 85 -15.43 10.67 11.53
CA VAL A 85 -15.53 11.66 10.45
C VAL A 85 -16.25 11.08 9.25
N ASP A 86 -16.85 11.93 8.41
CA ASP A 86 -17.63 11.48 7.25
C ASP A 86 -16.76 10.83 6.16
N GLU A 87 -15.57 11.39 5.92
CA GLU A 87 -14.62 10.95 4.90
C GLU A 87 -13.16 11.20 5.32
N VAL A 88 -12.24 10.44 4.73
CA VAL A 88 -10.79 10.52 4.99
C VAL A 88 -10.04 10.57 3.67
N ILE A 89 -9.06 11.46 3.56
CA ILE A 89 -8.12 11.52 2.43
C ILE A 89 -6.82 10.83 2.85
N SER A 90 -6.40 9.79 2.14
CA SER A 90 -5.12 9.11 2.37
C SER A 90 -4.07 9.58 1.36
N ILE A 91 -2.94 10.09 1.88
CA ILE A 91 -1.78 10.54 1.12
C ILE A 91 -0.61 9.58 1.36
N ALA A 92 -0.18 8.88 0.32
CA ALA A 92 0.98 8.00 0.39
C ALA A 92 1.91 8.22 -0.80
N ASP A 93 3.20 8.28 -0.50
CA ASP A 93 4.28 8.19 -1.49
C ASP A 93 4.87 6.77 -1.49
N PRO A 94 5.66 6.40 -2.51
CA PRO A 94 6.48 5.20 -2.43
C PRO A 94 7.33 5.18 -1.16
N TYR A 95 7.22 4.11 -0.37
CA TYR A 95 7.87 4.02 0.94
C TYR A 95 9.41 3.94 0.87
N ASP A 96 9.98 3.70 -0.33
CA ASP A 96 11.43 3.75 -0.56
C ASP A 96 12.02 5.18 -0.46
N GLY A 97 11.17 6.20 -0.38
CA GLY A 97 11.55 7.59 -0.15
C GLY A 97 12.14 8.31 -1.37
N PHE A 98 12.62 9.53 -1.15
CA PHE A 98 13.26 10.36 -2.18
C PHE A 98 14.65 10.82 -1.73
N ASN A 99 15.60 10.81 -2.68
CA ASN A 99 17.00 11.18 -2.45
C ASN A 99 17.41 12.48 -3.17
N ARG A 100 16.57 12.98 -4.07
CA ARG A 100 16.97 14.03 -5.04
C ARG A 100 16.10 15.27 -5.00
N ASN A 101 14.89 15.17 -4.44
CA ASN A 101 13.90 16.24 -4.44
C ASN A 101 13.36 16.44 -3.03
N LEU A 102 12.83 17.63 -2.78
CA LEU A 102 12.09 17.93 -1.56
C LEU A 102 10.80 17.09 -1.51
N LEU A 103 10.56 16.41 -0.39
CA LEU A 103 9.30 15.74 -0.13
C LEU A 103 8.26 16.77 0.34
N VAL A 104 7.31 17.10 -0.53
CA VAL A 104 6.20 18.03 -0.20
C VAL A 104 5.01 17.28 0.42
N ALA A 105 4.82 16.01 0.05
CA ALA A 105 3.67 15.22 0.48
C ALA A 105 3.46 15.10 2.01
N PRO A 106 4.50 15.05 2.87
CA PRO A 106 4.30 15.00 4.33
C PRO A 106 3.57 16.23 4.90
N PHE A 107 3.57 17.35 4.16
CA PHE A 107 2.89 18.58 4.57
C PHE A 107 1.42 18.65 4.10
N LEU A 108 1.02 17.79 3.16
CA LEU A 108 -0.32 17.83 2.58
C LEU A 108 -1.44 17.49 3.58
N PRO A 109 -1.32 16.48 4.48
CA PRO A 109 -2.38 16.19 5.43
C PRO A 109 -2.71 17.37 6.34
N MET A 110 -1.69 18.12 6.79
CA MET A 110 -1.87 19.34 7.59
C MET A 110 -2.64 20.42 6.81
N LEU A 111 -2.27 20.66 5.55
CA LEU A 111 -2.95 21.65 4.72
C LEU A 111 -4.42 21.26 4.44
N LEU A 112 -4.68 19.97 4.22
CA LEU A 112 -6.04 19.45 4.02
C LEU A 112 -6.88 19.60 5.28
N ALA A 113 -6.31 19.32 6.45
CA ALA A 113 -6.98 19.51 7.73
C ALA A 113 -7.42 20.97 7.94
N GLU A 114 -6.56 21.94 7.63
CA GLU A 114 -6.91 23.38 7.66
C GLU A 114 -8.04 23.76 6.69
N CYS A 115 -8.21 22.99 5.61
CA CYS A 115 -9.34 23.12 4.68
C CYS A 115 -10.60 22.35 5.14
N GLY A 116 -10.59 21.77 6.35
CA GLY A 116 -11.68 20.96 6.88
C GLY A 116 -11.80 19.57 6.25
N LEU A 117 -10.73 19.07 5.63
CA LEU A 117 -10.68 17.76 5.01
C LEU A 117 -9.80 16.83 5.84
N PRO A 118 -10.38 15.89 6.62
CA PRO A 118 -9.61 14.97 7.44
C PRO A 118 -8.67 14.12 6.60
N ALA A 119 -7.39 14.13 6.94
CA ALA A 119 -6.35 13.52 6.11
C ALA A 119 -5.37 12.66 6.89
N ILE A 120 -4.98 11.54 6.31
CA ILE A 120 -3.96 10.66 6.85
C ILE A 120 -2.81 10.55 5.87
N SER A 121 -1.59 10.43 6.39
CA SER A 121 -0.49 9.87 5.63
C SER A 121 0.05 8.62 6.29
N HIS A 122 0.63 7.72 5.51
CA HIS A 122 1.24 6.52 6.04
C HIS A 122 2.49 6.13 5.26
N GLY A 123 3.38 5.41 5.92
CA GLY A 123 4.66 5.05 5.33
C GLY A 123 5.49 4.09 6.17
N LEU A 124 6.79 4.13 5.90
CA LEU A 124 7.82 3.40 6.63
C LEU A 124 8.91 4.36 7.10
N ASP A 125 9.68 3.91 8.08
CA ASP A 125 10.99 4.50 8.37
C ASP A 125 11.90 4.41 7.16
N LYS A 126 12.29 3.19 6.79
CA LYS A 126 13.31 3.00 5.76
C LYS A 126 13.17 1.65 5.07
N VAL A 127 13.11 1.66 3.74
CA VAL A 127 13.11 0.45 2.93
C VAL A 127 13.89 0.60 1.62
N GLY A 128 14.41 -0.52 1.12
CA GLY A 128 15.08 -0.57 -0.16
C GLY A 128 14.11 -0.34 -1.33
N PRO A 129 14.64 0.00 -2.53
CA PRO A 129 16.06 0.05 -2.87
C PRO A 129 16.73 1.42 -2.68
N LYS A 130 15.95 2.49 -2.50
CA LYS A 130 16.49 3.86 -2.48
C LYS A 130 17.00 4.28 -1.12
N TYR A 131 16.37 3.80 -0.04
CA TYR A 131 16.70 4.20 1.33
C TYR A 131 16.63 5.72 1.55
N GLY A 132 15.65 6.37 0.94
CA GLY A 132 15.54 7.82 0.96
C GLY A 132 14.76 8.40 2.12
N VAL A 133 14.62 9.72 2.11
CA VAL A 133 13.83 10.44 3.11
C VAL A 133 12.35 10.09 2.89
N THR A 134 11.65 9.79 3.97
CA THR A 134 10.23 9.38 3.99
C THR A 134 9.41 10.39 4.78
N HIS A 135 8.09 10.23 4.80
CA HIS A 135 7.17 11.04 5.60
C HIS A 135 7.54 10.97 7.09
N ARG A 136 7.89 9.77 7.59
CA ARG A 136 8.34 9.55 8.97
C ARG A 136 9.49 10.48 9.34
N HIS A 137 10.54 10.51 8.52
CA HIS A 137 11.74 11.31 8.78
C HIS A 137 11.42 12.81 8.87
N VAL A 138 10.58 13.33 7.97
CA VAL A 138 10.19 14.75 7.95
C VAL A 138 9.36 15.11 9.19
N LEU A 139 8.37 14.28 9.52
CA LEU A 139 7.48 14.52 10.66
C LEU A 139 8.21 14.38 11.99
N GLN A 140 9.10 13.39 12.12
CA GLN A 140 9.95 13.21 13.29
C GLN A 140 10.89 14.41 13.48
N ALA A 141 11.50 14.91 12.41
CA ALA A 141 12.33 16.11 12.47
C ALA A 141 11.54 17.38 12.85
N ALA A 142 10.24 17.41 12.53
CA ALA A 142 9.31 18.46 12.96
C ALA A 142 8.79 18.29 14.40
N GLY A 143 9.24 17.27 15.13
CA GLY A 143 8.83 17.00 16.52
C GLY A 143 7.44 16.37 16.65
N MET A 144 6.89 15.82 15.56
CA MET A 144 5.60 15.13 15.59
C MET A 144 5.77 13.67 16.07
N SER A 145 4.74 13.16 16.73
CA SER A 145 4.66 11.73 17.05
C SER A 145 4.45 10.92 15.77
N VAL A 146 5.35 9.95 15.54
CA VAL A 146 5.31 9.06 14.36
C VAL A 146 5.01 7.60 14.72
N ASP A 147 4.84 7.31 16.01
CA ASP A 147 4.62 5.97 16.56
C ASP A 147 3.23 5.90 17.21
N LEU A 148 2.22 6.27 16.44
CA LEU A 148 0.81 6.19 16.87
C LEU A 148 0.27 4.78 16.62
N THR A 149 -0.62 4.32 17.50
CA THR A 149 -1.51 3.20 17.18
C THR A 149 -2.56 3.63 16.16
N VAL A 150 -3.23 2.67 15.52
CA VAL A 150 -4.28 2.94 14.54
C VAL A 150 -5.44 3.73 15.18
N GLU A 151 -5.80 3.40 16.42
CA GLU A 151 -6.82 4.09 17.21
C GLU A 151 -6.42 5.53 17.54
N GLN A 152 -5.19 5.75 18.02
CA GLN A 152 -4.69 7.09 18.35
C GLN A 152 -4.63 7.98 17.12
N ALA A 153 -4.26 7.41 15.97
CA ALA A 153 -4.28 8.14 14.70
C ALA A 153 -5.71 8.51 14.26
N ALA A 154 -6.69 7.63 14.50
CA ALA A 154 -8.09 7.91 14.20
C ALA A 154 -8.67 9.00 15.11
N GLU A 155 -8.38 8.95 16.41
CA GLU A 155 -8.78 9.97 17.38
C GLU A 155 -8.17 11.33 17.02
N ARG A 156 -6.86 11.36 16.74
CA ARG A 156 -6.15 12.59 16.33
C ARG A 156 -6.69 13.16 15.02
N LEU A 157 -7.02 12.31 14.07
CA LEU A 157 -7.60 12.71 12.79
C LEU A 157 -9.03 13.25 12.95
N ALA A 158 -9.81 12.73 13.91
CA ALA A 158 -11.16 13.17 14.20
C ALA A 158 -11.24 14.45 15.06
N ASP A 159 -10.16 14.81 15.77
CA ASP A 159 -10.08 16.06 16.53
C ASP A 159 -10.12 17.28 15.59
N PRO A 160 -11.13 18.17 15.66
CA PRO A 160 -11.23 19.36 14.83
C PRO A 160 -10.07 20.36 15.01
N ALA A 161 -9.34 20.29 16.12
CA ALA A 161 -8.15 21.13 16.35
C ALA A 161 -6.91 20.60 15.63
N VAL A 162 -6.93 19.35 15.15
CA VAL A 162 -5.79 18.71 14.47
C VAL A 162 -6.18 18.28 13.06
N GLY A 163 -7.18 17.42 12.88
CA GLY A 163 -7.73 17.02 11.58
C GLY A 163 -6.83 16.14 10.71
N TRP A 164 -5.67 15.69 11.20
CA TRP A 164 -4.78 14.80 10.46
C TRP A 164 -3.93 13.89 11.34
N ALA A 165 -3.41 12.80 10.74
CA ALA A 165 -2.48 11.90 11.41
C ALA A 165 -1.45 11.28 10.45
N TYR A 166 -0.38 10.74 11.02
CA TYR A 166 0.57 9.86 10.34
C TYR A 166 0.55 8.47 10.96
N LEU A 167 0.65 7.42 10.13
CA LEU A 167 0.78 6.03 10.57
C LEU A 167 1.98 5.33 9.92
N ASP A 168 2.77 4.65 10.76
CA ASP A 168 3.77 3.70 10.28
C ASP A 168 3.12 2.35 9.93
N GLN A 169 3.64 1.67 8.90
CA GLN A 169 3.23 0.31 8.54
C GLN A 169 3.38 -0.67 9.71
N SER A 170 4.34 -0.45 10.61
CA SER A 170 4.49 -1.26 11.82
C SER A 170 3.25 -1.24 12.71
N SER A 171 2.46 -0.16 12.67
CA SER A 171 1.27 -0.01 13.50
C SER A 171 0.03 -0.67 12.89
N PHE A 172 -0.13 -0.61 11.57
CA PHE A 172 -1.35 -1.11 10.90
C PHE A 172 -1.18 -2.44 10.18
N CYS A 173 0.04 -2.86 9.82
CA CYS A 173 0.28 -4.16 9.21
C CYS A 173 1.68 -4.69 9.62
N PRO A 174 1.84 -5.15 10.88
CA PRO A 174 3.11 -5.66 11.40
C PRO A 174 3.71 -6.78 10.55
N GLU A 175 2.89 -7.71 10.05
CA GLU A 175 3.34 -8.85 9.25
C GLU A 175 3.96 -8.42 7.91
N LEU A 176 3.45 -7.33 7.32
CA LEU A 176 4.03 -6.75 6.11
C LEU A 176 5.31 -5.96 6.43
N HIS A 177 5.31 -5.24 7.56
CA HIS A 177 6.48 -4.52 8.05
C HIS A 177 7.65 -5.47 8.35
N ASP A 178 7.37 -6.65 8.91
CA ASP A 178 8.37 -7.67 9.23
C ASP A 178 9.09 -8.24 7.99
N LEU A 179 8.59 -7.98 6.77
CA LEU A 179 9.28 -8.34 5.53
C LEU A 179 10.44 -7.40 5.20
N ILE A 180 10.67 -6.30 5.92
CA ILE A 180 11.76 -5.34 5.62
C ILE A 180 13.14 -6.01 5.48
N PRO A 181 13.59 -6.91 6.37
CA PRO A 181 14.88 -7.59 6.20
C PRO A 181 14.96 -8.44 4.92
N LEU A 182 13.86 -9.11 4.56
CA LEU A 182 13.77 -9.84 3.29
C LEU A 182 13.86 -8.87 2.10
N ARG A 183 13.14 -7.76 2.16
CA ARG A 183 13.13 -6.72 1.11
C ARG A 183 14.51 -6.12 0.89
N GLN A 184 15.29 -5.92 1.96
CA GLN A 184 16.69 -5.47 1.88
C GLN A 184 17.57 -6.48 1.13
N ARG A 185 17.41 -7.78 1.41
CA ARG A 185 18.14 -8.88 0.74
C ARG A 185 17.77 -9.04 -0.73
N ILE A 186 16.54 -8.69 -1.12
CA ILE A 186 16.08 -8.73 -2.53
C ILE A 186 16.74 -7.64 -3.39
N ILE A 187 17.15 -6.50 -2.80
CA ILE A 187 17.84 -5.36 -3.45
C ILE A 187 16.99 -4.59 -4.48
N LYS A 188 16.07 -5.25 -5.19
CA LYS A 188 15.21 -4.65 -6.21
C LYS A 188 13.81 -4.34 -5.67
N ARG A 189 13.11 -3.44 -6.38
CA ARG A 189 11.68 -3.21 -6.15
C ARG A 189 10.91 -4.49 -6.41
N GLN A 190 9.87 -4.68 -5.62
CA GLN A 190 8.97 -5.84 -5.67
C GLN A 190 7.56 -5.33 -5.96
N VAL A 191 6.64 -6.26 -6.20
CA VAL A 191 5.21 -5.96 -6.34
C VAL A 191 4.65 -5.13 -5.18
N LEU A 192 5.16 -5.33 -3.96
CA LEU A 192 4.72 -4.62 -2.76
C LEU A 192 4.80 -3.10 -2.88
N THR A 193 5.81 -2.56 -3.57
CA THR A 193 6.00 -1.12 -3.73
C THR A 193 4.83 -0.45 -4.46
N THR A 194 4.10 -1.20 -5.28
CA THR A 194 2.91 -0.72 -6.00
C THR A 194 1.67 -0.73 -5.11
N VAL A 195 1.47 -1.81 -4.34
CA VAL A 195 0.21 -2.07 -3.64
C VAL A 195 0.18 -1.51 -2.21
N GLU A 196 1.33 -1.41 -1.54
CA GLU A 196 1.39 -1.02 -0.12
C GLU A 196 0.94 0.42 0.14
N VAL A 197 1.08 1.30 -0.87
CA VAL A 197 0.62 2.70 -0.82
C VAL A 197 -0.91 2.83 -0.94
N ILE A 198 -1.61 1.75 -1.27
CA ILE A 198 -3.08 1.69 -1.40
C ILE A 198 -3.71 1.14 -0.11
N ALA A 199 -2.91 0.79 0.90
CA ALA A 199 -3.42 0.36 2.19
C ALA A 199 -4.38 1.41 2.79
N LYS A 200 -5.42 0.95 3.50
CA LYS A 200 -6.47 1.80 4.08
C LYS A 200 -6.60 1.57 5.58
N PRO A 201 -5.62 2.02 6.39
CA PRO A 201 -5.65 1.80 7.83
C PRO A 201 -6.74 2.60 8.55
N ILE A 202 -7.23 3.70 7.96
CA ILE A 202 -8.33 4.50 8.51
C ILE A 202 -9.36 4.80 7.41
N SER A 203 -10.64 4.62 7.75
CA SER A 203 -11.79 4.97 6.90
C SER A 203 -12.74 5.94 7.59
N GLY A 204 -13.52 6.69 6.83
CA GLY A 204 -14.63 7.51 7.35
C GLY A 204 -15.92 6.70 7.48
N GLN A 205 -16.90 7.26 8.18
CA GLN A 205 -18.18 6.59 8.46
C GLN A 205 -19.09 6.46 7.24
N LYS A 206 -19.07 7.47 6.36
CA LYS A 206 -20.08 7.60 5.29
C LYS A 206 -19.52 7.36 3.90
N ARG A 207 -18.24 7.66 3.68
CA ARG A 207 -17.61 7.61 2.36
C ARG A 207 -16.32 6.79 2.38
N PRO A 208 -15.97 6.14 1.27
CA PRO A 208 -14.71 5.43 1.15
C PRO A 208 -13.53 6.40 1.22
N THR A 209 -12.41 5.96 1.78
CA THR A 209 -11.15 6.72 1.80
C THR A 209 -10.73 7.10 0.38
N LEU A 210 -10.45 8.40 0.18
CA LEU A 210 -9.97 8.96 -1.08
C LEU A 210 -8.44 8.94 -1.10
N SER A 211 -7.84 8.26 -2.07
CA SER A 211 -6.38 8.22 -2.23
C SER A 211 -5.99 8.86 -3.56
N PRO A 212 -5.39 10.07 -3.57
CA PRO A 212 -4.80 10.64 -4.77
C PRO A 212 -3.62 9.75 -5.18
N ALA A 213 -3.78 8.98 -6.25
CA ALA A 213 -2.78 8.03 -6.69
C ALA A 213 -1.55 8.77 -7.27
N MET A 214 -0.44 8.84 -6.53
CA MET A 214 0.81 9.42 -7.02
C MET A 214 1.73 8.29 -7.53
N TYR A 215 1.57 7.93 -8.81
CA TYR A 215 2.37 6.89 -9.47
C TYR A 215 3.55 7.49 -10.25
N THR A 216 4.75 6.90 -10.08
CA THR A 216 6.00 7.36 -10.71
C THR A 216 6.52 6.45 -11.83
N SER A 217 5.66 5.64 -12.48
CA SER A 217 6.07 4.80 -13.62
C SER A 217 5.47 5.28 -14.94
N PRO A 218 6.28 5.74 -15.92
CA PRO A 218 5.80 6.20 -17.23
C PRO A 218 5.30 5.07 -18.16
N THR A 219 5.23 3.82 -17.69
CA THR A 219 4.99 2.62 -18.52
C THR A 219 3.64 1.96 -18.31
N LEU A 220 2.79 2.46 -17.41
CA LEU A 220 1.39 2.03 -17.39
C LEU A 220 0.67 2.83 -18.48
N PRO A 221 -0.08 2.18 -19.39
CA PRO A 221 -0.96 2.93 -20.28
C PRO A 221 -1.88 3.81 -19.42
N ASN A 222 -2.32 4.95 -19.98
CA ASN A 222 -3.13 6.02 -19.37
C ASN A 222 -4.50 5.57 -18.81
N THR A 223 -4.60 4.42 -18.18
CA THR A 223 -5.76 3.92 -17.46
C THR A 223 -5.54 4.21 -15.99
N PRO A 224 -6.20 5.21 -15.43
CA PRO A 224 -6.11 5.47 -14.01
C PRO A 224 -6.72 4.28 -13.26
N LEU A 225 -6.09 3.87 -12.16
CA LEU A 225 -6.53 2.75 -11.33
C LEU A 225 -7.91 2.95 -10.67
N TRP A 226 -8.57 4.11 -10.83
CA TRP A 226 -9.97 4.29 -10.41
C TRP A 226 -10.94 3.34 -11.11
N HIS A 227 -10.58 2.79 -12.28
CA HIS A 227 -11.36 1.74 -12.94
C HIS A 227 -11.31 0.39 -12.20
N VAL A 228 -10.29 0.17 -11.37
CA VAL A 228 -10.00 -1.12 -10.71
C VAL A 228 -10.62 -1.17 -9.30
N MET A 229 -11.14 -0.05 -8.78
CA MET A 229 -11.80 0.03 -7.49
C MET A 229 -13.33 0.08 -7.67
N PRO A 230 -14.09 -0.96 -7.29
CA PRO A 230 -15.57 -0.95 -7.33
C PRO A 230 -16.18 0.22 -6.53
N ALA A 231 -15.47 0.69 -5.49
CA ALA A 231 -15.89 1.75 -4.58
C ALA A 231 -15.96 3.17 -5.20
N PHE A 232 -15.45 3.37 -6.44
CA PHE A 232 -15.51 4.65 -7.14
C PHE A 232 -16.61 4.74 -8.23
N ARG A 233 -17.49 3.73 -8.34
CA ARG A 233 -18.60 3.73 -9.32
C ARG A 233 -19.80 4.64 -8.97
N ALA A 234 -19.69 5.55 -8.01
CA ALA A 234 -20.74 6.52 -7.75
C ALA A 234 -20.69 7.65 -8.81
N PRO A 235 -21.81 7.98 -9.48
CA PRO A 235 -21.81 8.99 -10.53
C PRO A 235 -21.89 10.37 -9.89
N CYS A 236 -20.80 11.13 -9.89
CA CYS A 236 -20.81 12.60 -9.91
C CYS A 236 -19.35 13.11 -9.94
N TRP A 237 -19.13 14.25 -10.60
CA TRP A 237 -17.90 15.08 -10.60
C TRP A 237 -16.84 14.90 -11.71
N CYS A 238 -17.19 14.37 -12.88
CA CYS A 238 -16.39 14.61 -14.09
C CYS A 238 -17.28 15.03 -15.29
N ALA A 239 -17.93 16.18 -15.15
CA ALA A 239 -18.47 16.92 -16.28
C ALA A 239 -18.23 18.41 -16.05
N ALA A 240 -16.99 18.86 -16.26
CA ALA A 240 -16.75 20.28 -16.51
C ALA A 240 -17.24 20.58 -17.94
N PRO A 241 -18.09 21.60 -18.16
CA PRO A 241 -18.56 21.95 -19.48
C PRO A 241 -17.38 22.48 -20.31
N LYS A 242 -17.23 21.98 -21.54
CA LYS A 242 -16.33 22.56 -22.53
C LYS A 242 -16.81 23.99 -22.82
N ALA A 243 -16.00 24.98 -22.45
CA ALA A 243 -16.20 26.36 -22.88
C ALA A 243 -16.16 26.41 -24.42
N ALA A 244 -17.16 27.09 -25.00
CA ALA A 244 -17.19 27.54 -26.38
C ALA A 244 -16.80 29.02 -26.44
#